data_AF-A0A6P6QA45-F1
#
_entry.id   AF-A0A6P6QA45-F1
#
_cell.length_a   1.000
_cell.length_b   1.000
_cell.length_c   1.000
_cell.angle_alpha   90.00
_cell.angle_beta   90.00
_cell.angle_gamma   90.00
#
_symmetry.space_group_name_H-M   'P 1'
#
loop_
_entity.id
_entity.type
_entity.pdbx_description
1 polymer ?
#
loop_
_entity_poly.entity_id
_entity_poly.type
_entity_poly.pdbx_seq_one_letter_code
_entity_poly.pdbx_strand_id
1 'polypeptide(L)'
;MATIQSYKPFLNDFGPPSLGFPQGPNGSQVPQSKYAELLAIIEELGKEIRPTYAGSKSAMERLKRGIIHARGLVRECLAETERNARS
;
A
#
# COMPACT_ATOMS: atom_id res chain seq x y z
N MET A 1 -41.07 17.71 -22.35
CA MET A 1 -40.40 17.81 -21.04
C MET A 1 -39.39 16.68 -20.96
N ALA A 2 -38.10 16.97 -21.17
CA ALA A 2 -37.02 15.98 -21.13
C ALA A 2 -36.50 15.86 -19.70
N THR A 3 -36.58 14.67 -19.10
CA THR A 3 -36.00 14.40 -17.78
C THR A 3 -34.76 13.53 -17.94
N ILE A 4 -33.64 14.22 -17.79
CA ILE A 4 -32.27 13.82 -17.48
C ILE A 4 -32.09 12.38 -16.99
N GLN A 5 -31.27 11.64 -17.74
CA GLN A 5 -30.57 10.43 -17.30
C GLN A 5 -29.57 10.83 -16.20
N SER A 6 -29.83 10.46 -14.94
CA SER A 6 -28.90 10.72 -13.85
C SER A 6 -28.26 9.40 -13.37
N TYR A 7 -26.94 9.40 -13.47
CA TYR A 7 -25.99 8.34 -13.14
C TYR A 7 -26.25 7.66 -11.80
N LYS A 8 -26.25 6.32 -11.80
CA LYS A 8 -26.08 5.53 -10.58
C LYS A 8 -24.64 5.68 -10.08
N PRO A 9 -24.40 6.02 -8.81
CA PRO A 9 -23.07 5.92 -8.24
C PRO A 9 -22.69 4.44 -8.16
N PHE A 10 -21.56 4.13 -8.79
CA PHE A 10 -20.83 2.86 -8.75
C PHE A 10 -20.40 2.59 -7.30
N LEU A 11 -21.32 2.07 -6.48
CA LEU A 11 -21.09 1.85 -5.06
C LEU A 11 -20.42 0.48 -4.84
N ASN A 12 -19.10 0.54 -4.66
CA ASN A 12 -18.37 -0.24 -3.65
C ASN A 12 -18.34 -1.77 -3.80
N ASP A 13 -17.60 -2.29 -4.79
CA ASP A 13 -17.11 -3.68 -4.85
C ASP A 13 -15.64 -3.77 -4.38
N PHE A 14 -15.34 -3.18 -3.22
CA PHE A 14 -14.10 -3.49 -2.50
C PHE A 14 -14.51 -4.00 -1.12
N GLY A 15 -15.01 -5.23 -1.11
CA GLY A 15 -15.12 -6.00 0.12
C GLY A 15 -13.74 -6.18 0.75
N PRO A 16 -13.64 -6.27 2.09
CA PRO A 16 -12.37 -6.48 2.77
C PRO A 16 -11.70 -7.77 2.25
N PRO A 17 -10.36 -7.81 2.09
CA PRO A 17 -9.68 -9.01 1.66
C PRO A 17 -9.93 -10.08 2.72
N SER A 18 -10.75 -11.06 2.38
CA SER A 18 -10.97 -12.22 3.21
C SER A 18 -9.64 -12.97 3.28
N LEU A 19 -9.06 -13.10 4.48
CA LEU A 19 -7.88 -13.91 4.79
C LEU A 19 -8.17 -15.41 4.57
N GLY A 20 -8.45 -15.80 3.34
CA GLY A 20 -8.64 -17.17 2.89
C GLY A 20 -7.35 -17.68 2.26
N PHE A 21 -6.39 -18.09 3.08
CA PHE A 21 -5.23 -18.85 2.60
C PHE A 21 -5.39 -20.32 3.03
N PRO A 22 -5.63 -21.28 2.11
CA PRO A 22 -5.23 -22.65 2.35
C PRO A 22 -3.68 -22.71 2.31
N GLN A 23 -3.09 -23.00 3.46
CA GLN A 23 -1.65 -23.15 3.64
C GLN A 23 -1.18 -24.44 2.93
N GLY A 24 -0.78 -24.33 1.67
CA GLY A 24 -0.09 -25.40 0.93
C GLY A 24 1.40 -25.45 1.31
N PRO A 25 2.03 -26.63 1.44
CA PRO A 25 3.44 -26.72 1.76
C PRO A 25 4.27 -26.55 0.48
N ASN A 26 5.28 -25.69 0.52
CA ASN A 26 6.32 -25.51 -0.50
C ASN A 26 5.96 -24.69 -1.76
N GLY A 27 5.60 -23.43 -1.56
CA GLY A 27 5.80 -22.39 -2.58
C GLY A 27 6.76 -21.36 -2.02
N SER A 28 7.85 -21.09 -2.74
CA SER A 28 8.88 -20.09 -2.44
C SER A 28 8.28 -18.84 -1.80
N GLN A 29 8.39 -18.73 -0.48
CA GLN A 29 7.94 -17.57 0.27
C GLN A 29 8.86 -16.43 -0.11
N VAL A 30 8.50 -15.67 -1.14
CA VAL A 30 8.87 -14.24 -1.19
C VAL A 30 8.53 -13.73 0.21
N PRO A 31 9.46 -13.12 0.97
CA PRO A 31 9.20 -12.71 2.34
C PRO A 31 8.02 -11.74 2.34
N GLN A 32 6.83 -12.29 2.54
CA GLN A 32 5.54 -11.62 2.39
C GLN A 32 5.47 -10.41 3.32
N SER A 33 6.25 -10.45 4.40
CA SER A 33 6.49 -9.38 5.35
C SER A 33 6.95 -8.07 4.70
N LYS A 34 7.95 -8.06 3.80
CA LYS A 34 8.47 -6.78 3.24
C LYS A 34 7.48 -6.13 2.28
N TYR A 35 6.83 -6.91 1.43
CA TYR A 35 5.81 -6.39 0.52
C TYR A 35 4.56 -5.93 1.29
N ALA A 36 4.10 -6.71 2.27
CA ALA A 36 2.99 -6.32 3.13
C ALA A 36 3.29 -5.06 3.95
N GLU A 37 4.53 -4.92 4.46
CA GLU A 37 4.97 -3.72 5.16
C GLU A 37 4.99 -2.49 4.23
N LEU A 38 5.45 -2.65 2.99
CA LEU A 38 5.42 -1.57 2.00
C LEU A 38 4.00 -1.11 1.70
N LEU A 39 3.06 -2.04 1.52
CA LEU A 39 1.65 -1.73 1.32
C LEU A 39 1.08 -0.94 2.51
N ALA A 40 1.34 -1.40 3.74
CA ALA A 40 0.89 -0.71 4.95
C ALA A 40 1.44 0.73 5.03
N ILE A 41 2.72 0.94 4.69
CA ILE A 41 3.31 2.28 4.65
C ILE A 41 2.59 3.16 3.62
N ILE A 42 2.29 2.64 2.43
CA ILE A 42 1.60 3.39 1.38
C ILE A 42 0.18 3.78 1.83
N GLU A 43 -0.55 2.88 2.48
CA GLU A 43 -1.88 3.17 3.03
C GLU A 43 -1.84 4.28 4.08
N GLU A 44 -0.87 4.25 4.99
CA GLU A 44 -0.69 5.30 6.01
C GLU A 44 -0.28 6.64 5.38
N LEU A 45 0.60 6.64 4.38
CA LEU A 45 0.98 7.85 3.65
C LEU A 45 -0.23 8.53 3.02
N GLY A 46 -1.18 7.76 2.47
CA GLY A 46 -2.42 8.27 1.90
C GLY A 46 -3.28 9.04 2.90
N LYS A 47 -3.33 8.60 4.17
CA LYS A 47 -4.07 9.26 5.25
C LYS A 47 -3.48 10.62 5.62
N GLU A 48 -2.16 10.76 5.51
CA GLU A 48 -1.46 11.99 5.89
C GLU A 48 -1.51 13.10 4.82
N ILE A 49 -1.93 12.80 3.58
CA ILE A 49 -1.95 13.77 2.47
C ILE A 49 -2.86 14.97 2.77
N ARG A 50 -4.14 14.74 3.05
CA ARG A 50 -5.11 15.82 3.33
C ARG A 50 -4.69 16.70 4.52
N PRO A 51 -4.34 16.15 5.70
CA PRO A 51 -3.94 16.99 6.83
C PRO A 51 -2.61 17.74 6.57
N THR A 52 -1.71 17.20 5.76
CA THR A 52 -0.50 17.93 5.34
C THR A 52 -0.85 19.16 4.51
N TYR A 53 -1.75 19.04 3.54
CA TYR A 53 -2.22 20.19 2.75
C TYR A 53 -3.03 21.21 3.59
N ALA A 54 -3.68 20.75 4.68
CA ALA A 54 -4.32 21.63 5.66
C ALA A 54 -3.32 22.31 6.62
N GLY A 55 -2.01 22.12 6.44
CA GLY A 55 -0.97 22.78 7.23
C GLY A 55 -0.58 22.06 8.52
N SER A 56 -0.99 20.80 8.73
CA SER A 56 -0.60 20.04 9.91
C SER A 56 0.89 19.68 9.89
N LYS A 57 1.64 20.25 10.83
CA LYS A 57 3.10 20.01 10.97
C LYS A 57 3.39 18.53 11.32
N SER A 58 2.63 17.95 12.23
CA SER A 58 2.81 16.55 12.62
C SER A 58 2.52 15.58 11.48
N ALA A 59 1.48 15.87 10.67
CA ALA A 59 1.18 15.04 9.50
C ALA A 59 2.28 15.12 8.44
N MET A 60 2.81 16.33 8.22
CA MET A 60 3.96 16.53 7.34
C MET A 60 5.17 15.72 7.79
N GLU A 61 5.47 15.68 9.10
CA GLU A 61 6.57 14.88 9.62
C GLU A 61 6.35 13.39 9.41
N ARG A 62 5.15 12.88 9.67
CA ARG A 62 4.80 11.47 9.42
C ARG A 62 4.92 11.12 7.95
N LEU A 63 4.43 11.98 7.06
CA LEU A 63 4.54 11.82 5.62
C LEU A 63 6.01 11.74 5.17
N LYS A 64 6.86 12.65 5.63
CA LYS A 64 8.30 12.62 5.34
C LYS A 64 8.96 11.32 5.83
N ARG A 65 8.67 10.90 7.06
CA ARG A 65 9.22 9.67 7.64
C ARG A 65 8.78 8.43 6.87
N GLY A 66 7.49 8.32 6.53
CA GLY A 66 6.97 7.19 5.76
C GLY A 66 7.58 7.10 4.36
N ILE A 67 7.82 8.24 3.69
CA ILE A 67 8.49 8.25 2.37
C ILE A 67 9.94 7.75 2.49
N ILE A 68 10.68 8.19 3.51
CA ILE A 68 12.07 7.74 3.75
C ILE A 68 12.08 6.24 4.04
N HIS A 69 11.14 5.76 4.87
CA HIS A 69 11.03 4.36 5.23
C HIS A 69 10.71 3.47 4.03
N ALA A 70 9.66 3.80 3.26
CA ALA A 70 9.30 3.09 2.04
C ALA A 70 10.47 3.02 1.05
N ARG A 71 11.21 4.13 0.89
CA ARG A 71 12.39 4.16 0.03
C ARG A 71 13.49 3.22 0.52
N GLY A 72 13.74 3.14 1.84
CA GLY A 72 14.69 2.19 2.42
C GLY A 72 14.29 0.75 2.11
N LEU A 73 13.05 0.40 2.43
CA LEU A 73 12.49 -0.93 2.24
C LEU A 73 12.55 -1.40 0.77
N VAL A 74 12.26 -0.52 -0.19
CA VAL A 74 12.36 -0.83 -1.62
C VAL A 74 13.80 -1.14 -2.03
N ARG A 75 14.79 -0.41 -1.52
CA ARG A 75 16.21 -0.70 -1.81
C ARG A 75 16.62 -2.07 -1.29
N GLU A 76 16.14 -2.45 -0.11
CA GLU A 76 16.39 -3.77 0.47
C GLU A 76 15.71 -4.88 -0.35
N CYS A 77 14.48 -4.66 -0.83
CA CYS A 77 13.77 -5.61 -1.70
C CYS A 77 14.49 -5.81 -3.05
N LEU A 78 14.98 -4.72 -3.66
CA LEU A 78 15.76 -4.80 -4.89
C LEU A 78 17.04 -5.60 -4.68
N ALA A 79 17.82 -5.28 -3.64
CA ALA A 79 19.06 -5.98 -3.34
C ALA A 79 18.85 -7.48 -3.04
N GLU A 80 17.76 -7.84 -2.36
CA GLU A 80 17.38 -9.23 -2.12
C GLU A 80 17.02 -9.95 -3.41
N THR A 81 16.28 -9.30 -4.30
CA THR A 81 15.91 -9.85 -5.62
C THR A 81 17.16 -10.08 -6.48
N GLU A 82 18.10 -9.14 -6.51
CA GLU A 82 19.36 -9.27 -7.25
C GLU A 82 20.23 -10.42 -6.72
N ARG A 83 20.24 -10.66 -5.41
CA ARG A 83 20.94 -11.81 -4.81
C ARG A 83 20.26 -13.13 -5.17
N ASN A 84 18.93 -13.18 -5.08
CA ASN A 84 18.16 -14.39 -5.40
C ASN A 84 18.28 -14.78 -6.89
N ALA A 85 18.46 -13.80 -7.79
CA ALA A 85 18.70 -14.05 -9.21
C ALA A 85 20.14 -14.54 -9.53
N ARG A 86 21.07 -14.43 -8.57
CA ARG A 86 22.47 -14.90 -8.70
C ARG A 86 22.74 -16.24 -8.00
N SER A 87 21.82 -16.71 -7.15
CA SER A 87 21.83 -18.05 -6.54
C SER A 87 21.13 -19.05 -7.44
#